data_AF-A0A2P2D669-F1
#
_entry.id   AF-A0A2P2D669-F1
#
_cell.length_a   1.000
_cell.length_b   1.000
_cell.length_c   1.000
_cell.angle_alpha   90.00
_cell.angle_beta   90.00
_cell.angle_gamma   90.00
#
_symmetry.space_group_name_H-M   'P 1'
#
loop_
_entity.id
_entity.type
_entity.pdbx_description
1 polymer ?
#
loop_
_entity_poly.entity_id
_entity_poly.type
_entity_poly.pdbx_seq_one_letter_code
_entity_poly.pdbx_strand_id
1 'polypeptide(L)'
;MQIKIKRVYEAPSKEDGKRILVDRLWPRGISKESSKIDLWLKEVSPSNELRKWYGHDPDHWAEFKKRYWAELKSNPEGLGKLKTSLDEKVITFLYSSKNLEYNNAIALKEFLSK
;
A
#
# COMPACT_ATOMS: atom_id res chain seq x y z
N MET A 1 1.43 12.58 -12.02
CA MET A 1 1.23 12.12 -10.64
C MET A 1 2.46 11.38 -10.16
N GLN A 2 3.00 11.73 -8.99
CA GLN A 2 4.16 11.06 -8.41
C GLN A 2 3.72 10.15 -7.24
N ILE A 3 3.88 8.84 -7.38
CA ILE A 3 3.66 7.88 -6.29
C ILE A 3 5.00 7.54 -5.62
N LYS A 4 5.14 7.95 -4.37
CA LYS A 4 6.23 7.58 -3.47
C LYS A 4 5.81 6.41 -2.59
N ILE A 5 6.80 5.72 -2.03
CA ILE A 5 6.60 4.60 -1.10
C ILE A 5 7.47 4.89 0.11
N LYS A 6 6.90 4.72 1.31
CA LYS A 6 7.60 5.01 2.56
C LYS A 6 7.08 4.11 3.66
N ARG A 7 7.94 3.69 4.58
CA ARG A 7 7.46 2.97 5.76
C ARG A 7 6.71 3.94 6.66
N VAL A 8 5.64 3.46 7.26
CA VAL A 8 4.84 4.23 8.21
C VAL A 8 5.62 4.62 9.49
N TYR A 9 6.73 3.94 9.75
CA TYR A 9 7.65 4.21 10.86
C TYR A 9 8.65 5.33 10.58
N GLU A 10 8.79 5.75 9.32
CA GLU A 10 9.65 6.87 8.95
C GLU A 10 8.93 8.20 9.19
N ALA A 11 9.69 9.20 9.65
CA ALA A 11 9.15 10.51 9.96
C ALA A 11 8.46 11.15 8.73
N PRO A 12 7.29 11.78 8.91
CA PRO A 12 6.62 12.47 7.83
C PRO A 12 7.45 13.64 7.29
N SER A 13 7.50 13.76 5.96
CA SER A 13 8.11 14.89 5.25
C SER A 13 7.04 15.68 4.50
N LYS A 14 7.27 16.99 4.34
CA LYS A 14 6.41 17.86 3.52
C LYS A 14 6.35 17.40 2.07
N GLU A 15 7.36 16.67 1.61
CA GLU A 15 7.43 16.13 0.26
C GLU A 15 6.61 14.86 0.05
N ASP A 16 6.00 14.31 1.11
CA ASP A 16 5.17 13.10 1.02
C ASP A 16 3.81 13.37 0.37
N GLY A 17 3.37 14.64 0.30
CA GLY A 17 2.02 14.97 -0.15
C GLY A 17 0.97 14.22 0.67
N LYS A 18 0.00 13.59 0.00
CA LYS A 18 -1.04 12.80 0.65
C LYS A 18 -0.52 11.41 1.04
N ARG A 19 -0.56 11.10 2.33
CA ARG A 19 -0.04 9.85 2.92
C ARG A 19 -1.16 8.84 3.10
N ILE A 20 -1.13 7.77 2.32
CA ILE A 20 -2.17 6.73 2.28
C ILE A 20 -1.62 5.42 2.82
N LEU A 21 -2.16 4.94 3.93
CA LEU A 21 -1.88 3.59 4.44
C LEU A 21 -2.57 2.55 3.55
N VAL A 22 -1.79 1.64 2.97
CA VAL A 22 -2.27 0.58 2.06
C VAL A 22 -2.07 -0.83 2.65
N ASP A 23 -1.72 -0.91 3.93
CA ASP A 23 -1.66 -2.16 4.68
C ASP A 23 -3.05 -2.52 5.22
N ARG A 24 -3.37 -3.82 5.25
CA ARG A 24 -4.66 -4.30 5.77
C ARG A 24 -4.82 -4.04 7.25
N LEU A 25 -3.71 -4.13 7.98
CA LEU A 25 -3.65 -4.02 9.42
C LEU A 25 -3.05 -2.68 9.79
N TRP A 26 -3.58 -2.08 10.87
CA TRP A 26 -2.99 -0.89 11.42
C TRP A 26 -1.58 -1.21 11.98
N PRO A 27 -0.55 -0.43 11.65
CA PRO A 27 0.81 -0.66 12.13
C PRO A 27 0.90 -0.55 13.65
N ARG A 28 1.56 -1.53 14.28
CA ARG A 28 1.76 -1.54 15.73
C ARG A 28 2.63 -0.38 16.18
N GLY A 29 2.28 0.24 17.30
CA GLY A 29 3.03 1.34 17.91
C GLY A 29 2.90 2.69 17.20
N ILE A 30 2.00 2.80 16.22
CA ILE A 30 1.78 4.01 15.43
C ILE A 30 0.44 4.61 15.84
N SER A 31 0.44 5.84 16.37
CA SER A 31 -0.78 6.61 16.57
C SER A 31 -1.17 7.33 15.28
N LYS A 32 -2.48 7.50 15.04
CA LYS A 32 -3.01 8.26 13.89
C LYS A 32 -2.41 9.66 13.78
N GLU A 33 -2.27 10.33 14.92
CA GLU A 33 -1.82 11.72 15.00
C GLU A 33 -0.33 11.88 14.66
N SER A 34 0.52 10.98 15.16
CA SER A 34 1.99 11.04 15.00
C SER A 34 2.44 10.65 13.58
N SER A 35 1.70 9.74 12.94
CA SER A 35 2.08 9.18 11.65
C SER A 35 1.64 9.99 10.42
N LYS A 36 0.83 11.04 10.65
CA LYS A 36 0.26 11.88 9.59
C LYS A 36 -0.30 11.03 8.45
N ILE A 37 -1.10 10.02 8.79
CA ILE A 37 -1.80 9.19 7.81
C ILE A 37 -3.09 9.92 7.47
N ASP A 38 -3.20 10.42 6.23
CA ASP A 38 -4.37 11.15 5.77
C ASP A 38 -5.54 10.20 5.43
N LEU A 39 -5.21 8.99 4.96
CA LEU A 39 -6.21 8.01 4.54
C LEU A 39 -5.72 6.58 4.77
N TRP A 40 -6.65 5.69 5.15
CA TRP A 40 -6.39 4.26 5.25
C TRP A 40 -7.26 3.47 4.27
N LEU A 41 -6.65 2.99 3.18
CA LEU A 41 -7.32 2.21 2.15
C LEU A 41 -7.00 0.72 2.32
N LYS A 42 -7.54 0.11 3.38
CA LYS A 42 -7.42 -1.35 3.60
C LYS A 42 -8.02 -2.18 2.46
N GLU A 43 -8.93 -1.62 1.68
CA GLU A 43 -9.63 -2.30 0.58
C GLU A 43 -8.71 -2.61 -0.60
N VAL A 44 -7.63 -1.83 -0.77
CA VAL A 44 -6.62 -2.08 -1.80
C VAL A 44 -5.43 -2.86 -1.26
N SER A 45 -5.50 -3.38 -0.03
CA SER A 45 -4.46 -4.24 0.53
C SER A 45 -4.71 -5.71 0.14
N PRO A 46 -3.67 -6.57 0.08
CA PRO A 46 -3.86 -7.99 -0.18
C PRO A 46 -4.76 -8.63 0.89
N SER A 47 -5.50 -9.66 0.51
CA SER A 47 -6.32 -10.40 1.48
C SER A 47 -5.48 -11.04 2.59
N ASN A 48 -6.13 -11.39 3.69
CA ASN A 48 -5.47 -12.12 4.77
C ASN A 48 -4.93 -13.48 4.30
N GLU A 49 -5.65 -14.15 3.39
CA GLU A 49 -5.25 -15.43 2.82
C GLU A 49 -4.02 -15.27 1.94
N LEU A 50 -4.02 -14.29 1.04
CA LEU A 50 -2.86 -14.02 0.18
C LEU A 50 -1.63 -13.59 0.98
N ARG A 51 -1.81 -12.77 2.03
CA ARG A 51 -0.72 -12.36 2.92
C ARG A 51 -0.10 -13.57 3.65
N LYS A 52 -0.93 -14.50 4.15
CA LYS A 52 -0.47 -15.72 4.81
C LYS A 52 0.25 -16.64 3.83
N TRP A 53 -0.31 -16.82 2.63
CA TRP A 53 0.29 -17.64 1.57
C TRP A 53 1.64 -17.10 1.13
N TYR A 54 1.76 -15.78 0.93
CA TYR A 54 3.01 -15.16 0.50
C TYR A 54 4.12 -15.36 1.53
N GLY A 55 3.82 -15.28 2.82
CA GLY A 55 4.78 -15.55 3.90
C GLY A 55 6.03 -14.66 3.92
N HIS A 56 6.08 -13.61 3.09
CA HIS A 56 7.28 -12.83 2.80
C HIS A 56 8.41 -13.60 2.10
N ASP A 57 8.06 -14.69 1.42
CA ASP A 57 9.01 -15.50 0.65
C ASP A 57 9.32 -14.82 -0.70
N PRO A 58 10.59 -14.47 -1.00
CA PRO A 58 10.94 -13.79 -2.25
C PRO A 58 10.64 -14.61 -3.51
N ASP A 59 10.71 -15.95 -3.45
CA ASP A 59 10.45 -16.83 -4.60
C ASP A 59 8.99 -16.72 -5.05
N HIS A 60 8.09 -16.56 -4.09
CA HIS A 60 6.66 -16.35 -4.33
C HIS A 60 6.31 -14.93 -4.80
N TRP A 61 7.25 -13.98 -4.90
CA TRP A 61 6.92 -12.58 -5.17
C TRP A 61 6.19 -12.36 -6.50
N ALA A 62 6.67 -12.99 -7.57
CA ALA A 62 6.07 -12.82 -8.90
C ALA A 62 4.61 -13.31 -8.92
N GLU A 63 4.34 -14.43 -8.26
CA GLU A 63 2.99 -15.00 -8.14
C GLU A 63 2.12 -14.19 -7.16
N PHE A 64 2.69 -13.70 -6.06
CA PHE A 64 2.00 -12.79 -5.15
C PHE A 64 1.49 -11.56 -5.90
N LYS A 65 2.31 -10.93 -6.75
CA LYS A 65 1.87 -9.79 -7.57
C LYS A 65 0.69 -10.16 -8.46
N LYS A 66 0.74 -11.30 -9.17
CA LYS A 66 -0.34 -11.75 -10.05
C LYS A 66 -1.65 -11.93 -9.28
N ARG A 67 -1.60 -12.67 -8.16
CA ARG A 67 -2.78 -12.93 -7.31
C ARG A 67 -3.32 -11.64 -6.71
N TYR A 68 -2.46 -10.79 -6.18
CA TYR A 68 -2.84 -9.50 -5.60
C TYR A 68 -3.49 -8.59 -6.64
N TRP A 69 -2.95 -8.52 -7.86
CA TRP A 69 -3.56 -7.74 -8.95
C TRP A 69 -4.91 -8.30 -9.38
N ALA A 70 -5.11 -9.62 -9.32
CA ALA A 70 -6.42 -10.21 -9.54
C ALA A 70 -7.41 -9.80 -8.44
N GLU A 71 -7.00 -9.81 -7.17
CA GLU A 71 -7.83 -9.31 -6.05
C GLU A 71 -8.22 -7.83 -6.25
N LEU A 72 -7.27 -6.98 -6.66
CA LEU A 72 -7.52 -5.58 -6.94
C LEU A 72 -8.54 -5.40 -8.08
N LYS A 73 -8.39 -6.14 -9.19
CA LYS A 73 -9.32 -6.08 -10.32
C LYS A 73 -10.73 -6.55 -9.96
N SER A 74 -10.84 -7.52 -9.06
CA SER A 74 -12.12 -7.99 -8.53
C SER A 74 -12.72 -7.06 -7.45
N ASN A 75 -12.02 -5.97 -7.07
CA ASN A 75 -12.51 -4.96 -6.13
C ASN A 75 -12.60 -3.56 -6.77
N PRO A 76 -13.58 -3.33 -7.67
CA PRO A 76 -13.73 -2.04 -8.36
C PRO A 76 -14.03 -0.89 -7.39
N GLU A 77 -14.71 -1.13 -6.27
CA GLU A 77 -15.03 -0.09 -5.28
C GLU A 77 -13.76 0.43 -4.58
N GLY A 78 -12.90 -0.48 -4.10
CA GLY A 78 -11.63 -0.12 -3.48
C GLY A 78 -10.71 0.62 -4.45
N LEU A 79 -10.65 0.15 -5.70
CA LEU A 79 -9.91 0.85 -6.76
C LEU A 79 -10.51 2.23 -7.09
N GLY A 80 -11.83 2.37 -7.06
CA GLY A 80 -12.51 3.66 -7.22
C GLY A 80 -12.07 4.67 -6.15
N LYS A 81 -12.12 4.27 -4.88
CA LYS A 81 -11.66 5.11 -3.74
C LYS A 81 -10.18 5.49 -3.86
N LEU A 82 -9.35 4.55 -4.29
CA LEU A 82 -7.93 4.82 -4.57
C LEU A 82 -7.80 5.86 -5.68
N LYS A 83 -8.45 5.66 -6.83
CA LYS A 83 -8.41 6.58 -7.98
C LYS A 83 -8.88 7.99 -7.63
N THR A 84 -9.95 8.15 -6.84
CA THR A 84 -10.38 9.47 -6.35
C THR A 84 -9.32 10.12 -5.46
N SER A 85 -8.55 9.32 -4.72
CA SER A 85 -7.45 9.82 -3.91
C SER A 85 -6.19 10.16 -4.73
N LEU A 86 -6.11 9.67 -5.97
CA LEU A 86 -5.01 9.87 -6.92
C LEU A 86 -5.04 11.25 -7.62
N ASP A 87 -6.04 12.09 -7.37
CA ASP A 87 -6.14 13.44 -7.99
C ASP A 87 -5.04 14.42 -7.51
N GLU A 88 -4.35 14.10 -6.41
CA GLU A 88 -3.28 14.90 -5.85
C GLU A 88 -1.95 14.81 -6.65
N LYS A 89 -1.16 15.90 -6.65
CA LYS A 89 0.14 15.95 -7.36
C LYS A 89 1.14 14.89 -6.87
N VAL A 90 1.22 14.68 -5.56
CA VAL A 90 2.17 13.77 -4.89
C VAL A 90 1.44 12.94 -3.84
N ILE A 91 1.64 11.62 -3.90
CA ILE A 91 1.03 10.67 -2.98
C ILE A 91 2.11 9.73 -2.47
N THR A 92 2.10 9.45 -1.18
CA THR A 92 2.98 8.46 -0.55
C THR A 92 2.15 7.28 -0.05
N PHE A 93 2.40 6.09 -0.60
CA PHE A 93 1.88 4.85 -0.05
C PHE A 93 2.70 4.42 1.17
N LEU A 94 2.00 4.28 2.29
CA LEU A 94 2.55 3.84 3.55
C LEU A 94 2.31 2.36 3.77
N TYR A 95 3.36 1.68 4.23
CA TYR A 95 3.36 0.27 4.57
C TYR A 95 4.13 0.00 5.87
N SER A 96 3.87 -1.13 6.49
CA SER A 96 4.40 -1.52 7.81
C SER A 96 5.44 -2.64 7.77
N SER A 97 5.52 -3.38 6.66
CA SER A 97 6.49 -4.47 6.49
C SER A 97 7.93 -4.02 6.73
N LYS A 98 8.76 -4.92 7.27
CA LYS A 98 10.21 -4.73 7.35
C LYS A 98 10.91 -4.96 6.00
N ASN A 99 10.27 -5.71 5.10
CA ASN A 99 10.81 -5.97 3.78
C ASN A 99 10.64 -4.72 2.89
N LEU A 100 11.77 -4.15 2.48
CA LEU A 100 11.81 -2.90 1.70
C LEU A 100 11.57 -3.15 0.22
N GLU A 101 11.89 -4.33 -0.29
CA GLU A 101 11.87 -4.65 -1.72
C GLU A 101 10.58 -5.35 -2.13
N TYR A 102 10.06 -6.21 -1.25
CA TYR A 102 8.90 -7.04 -1.51
C TYR A 102 7.77 -6.73 -0.52
N ASN A 103 6.97 -5.72 -0.85
CA ASN A 103 5.82 -5.30 -0.06
C ASN A 103 4.64 -4.86 -0.93
N ASN A 104 3.44 -4.90 -0.36
CA ASN A 104 2.19 -4.60 -1.05
C ASN A 104 2.12 -3.16 -1.61
N ALA A 105 2.82 -2.18 -1.03
CA ALA A 105 2.85 -0.83 -1.58
C ALA A 105 3.64 -0.75 -2.89
N ILE A 106 4.75 -1.50 -3.00
CA ILE A 106 5.49 -1.66 -4.27
C ILE A 106 4.62 -2.33 -5.32
N ALA A 107 4.00 -3.47 -4.99
CA ALA A 107 3.14 -4.18 -5.93
C ALA A 107 1.92 -3.34 -6.37
N LEU A 108 1.36 -2.51 -5.49
CA LEU A 108 0.26 -1.59 -5.81
C LEU A 108 0.73 -0.45 -6.71
N LYS A 109 1.90 0.13 -6.46
CA LYS A 109 2.48 1.15 -7.35
C LYS A 109 2.75 0.57 -8.74
N GLU A 110 3.30 -0.64 -8.82
CA GLU A 110 3.49 -1.34 -10.11
C GLU A 110 2.16 -1.58 -10.83
N PHE A 111 1.11 -1.97 -10.11
CA PHE A 111 -0.23 -2.16 -10.68
C PHE A 111 -0.78 -0.89 -11.34
N LEU A 112 -0.61 0.27 -10.69
CA LEU A 112 -1.10 1.57 -11.18
C LEU A 112 -0.26 2.16 -12.32
N SER A 113 0.97 1.66 -12.51
CA SER A 113 1.88 2.12 -13.57
C SER A 113 1.77 1.28 -14.84
N LYS A 114 0.94 0.24 -14.83
CA LYS A 114 0.59 -0.58 -15.99
C LYS A 114 -0.70 -0.09 -16.63
#